data_AF-A0A530LE58-F1
#
_entry.id   AF-A0A530LE58-F1
#
_cell.length_a   1.000
_cell.length_b   1.000
_cell.length_c   1.000
_cell.angle_alpha   90.00
_cell.angle_beta   90.00
_cell.angle_gamma   90.00
#
_symmetry.space_group_name_H-M   'P 1'
#
loop_
_entity.id
_entity.type
_entity.pdbx_description
1 polymer ?
#
loop_
_entity_poly.entity_id
_entity_poly.type
_entity_poly.pdbx_seq_one_letter_code
_entity_poly.pdbx_strand_id
1 'polypeptide(L)' 'MTFADLGLSPKVLSAVTDAGYTEPTPIQAGAIPHALLGKDVLGIAQTGTGKTASFVLPMLTRL' A
#
# COMPACT_ATOMS: atom_id res chain seq x y z
N MET A 1 -1.23 -6.80 -11.37
CA MET A 1 -1.59 -5.57 -10.64
C MET A 1 -0.34 -5.09 -9.95
N THR A 2 0.09 -3.87 -10.21
CA THR A 2 1.33 -3.26 -9.70
C THR A 2 1.01 -2.26 -8.59
N PHE A 3 2.03 -1.75 -7.90
CA PHE A 3 1.84 -0.66 -6.94
C PHE A 3 1.29 0.63 -7.60
N ALA A 4 1.61 0.86 -8.88
CA ALA A 4 1.11 2.02 -9.62
C ALA A 4 -0.43 1.98 -9.80
N ASP A 5 -1.03 0.79 -9.78
CA ASP A 5 -2.47 0.61 -9.90
C ASP A 5 -3.23 0.96 -8.60
N LEU A 6 -2.51 1.21 -7.49
CA LEU A 6 -3.11 1.39 -6.15
C LEU A 6 -3.42 2.84 -5.79
N GLY A 7 -3.05 3.81 -6.64
CA GLY A 7 -3.30 5.24 -6.39
C GLY A 7 -2.30 5.92 -5.45
N LEU A 8 -1.12 5.33 -5.25
CA LEU A 8 -0.03 5.93 -4.45
C LEU A 8 0.59 7.14 -5.17
N SER A 9 1.17 8.08 -4.42
CA SER A 9 1.83 9.25 -5.03
C SER A 9 3.10 8.85 -5.78
N PRO A 10 3.54 9.63 -6.80
CA PRO A 10 4.76 9.33 -7.55
C PRO A 10 6.01 9.16 -6.66
N LYS A 11 6.11 9.96 -5.58
CA LYS A 11 7.22 9.87 -4.61
C LYS A 11 7.22 8.53 -3.87
N VAL A 12 6.05 8.06 -3.44
CA VAL A 12 5.91 6.76 -2.77
C VAL A 12 6.18 5.63 -3.76
N LEU A 13 5.69 5.73 -5.00
CA LEU A 13 5.96 4.72 -6.05
C LEU A 13 7.46 4.58 -6.36
N SER A 14 8.18 5.70 -6.47
CA SER A 14 9.64 5.68 -6.62
C SER A 14 10.29 4.95 -5.46
N ALA A 15 9.98 5.33 -4.22
CA ALA A 15 10.58 4.73 -3.02
C ALA A 15 10.28 3.23 -2.88
N VAL A 16 9.06 2.79 -3.24
CA VAL A 16 8.67 1.37 -3.25
C VAL A 16 9.49 0.60 -4.29
N THR A 17 9.67 1.18 -5.48
CA THR A 17 10.48 0.60 -6.56
C THR A 17 11.96 0.52 -6.17
N ASP A 18 12.52 1.59 -5.60
CA ASP A 18 13.91 1.67 -5.15
C ASP A 18 14.19 0.68 -4.01
N ALA A 19 13.19 0.39 -3.18
CA ALA A 19 13.25 -0.64 -2.14
C ALA A 19 13.13 -2.08 -2.69
N GLY A 20 12.95 -2.25 -4.01
CA GLY A 20 12.88 -3.55 -4.68
C GLY A 20 11.52 -4.24 -4.64
N TYR A 21 10.45 -3.52 -4.27
CA TYR A 21 9.09 -4.08 -4.28
C TYR A 21 8.44 -3.86 -5.65
N THR A 22 8.04 -4.96 -6.29
CA THR A 22 7.47 -4.94 -7.64
C THR A 22 5.96 -5.12 -7.64
N GLU A 23 5.45 -6.05 -6.83
CA GLU A 23 4.03 -6.40 -6.75
C GLU A 23 3.50 -6.23 -5.32
N PRO A 24 2.30 -5.66 -5.15
CA PRO A 24 1.66 -5.59 -3.84
C PRO A 24 1.17 -6.97 -3.40
N THR A 25 1.25 -7.25 -2.10
CA THR A 25 0.64 -8.45 -1.53
C THR A 25 -0.89 -8.34 -1.58
N PRO A 26 -1.65 -9.45 -1.49
CA PRO A 26 -3.11 -9.40 -1.54
C PRO A 26 -3.74 -8.47 -0.50
N ILE A 27 -3.17 -8.40 0.71
CA ILE A 27 -3.65 -7.48 1.76
C ILE A 27 -3.37 -6.02 1.42
N GLN A 28 -2.24 -5.71 0.78
CA GLN A 28 -1.90 -4.36 0.32
C GLN A 28 -2.82 -3.92 -0.81
N ALA A 29 -3.01 -4.77 -1.83
CA ALA A 29 -3.90 -4.49 -2.95
C ALA A 29 -5.35 -4.26 -2.51
N GLY A 30 -5.82 -5.00 -1.49
CA GLY A 30 -7.16 -4.84 -0.94
C GLY A 30 -7.31 -3.65 0.02
N ALA A 31 -6.28 -3.27 0.76
CA ALA A 31 -6.38 -2.23 1.79
C ALA A 31 -6.03 -0.82 1.28
N ILE A 32 -4.98 -0.69 0.47
CA ILE A 32 -4.38 0.61 0.10
C ILE A 32 -5.40 1.54 -0.60
N PRO A 33 -6.17 1.09 -1.62
CA PRO A 33 -7.14 1.96 -2.28
C PRO A 33 -8.22 2.47 -1.32
N HIS A 34 -8.67 1.64 -0.39
CA HIS A 34 -9.69 2.04 0.60
C HIS A 34 -9.14 3.02 1.63
N ALA A 35 -7.91 2.80 2.11
CA ALA A 35 -7.22 3.71 3.02
C ALA A 35 -6.97 5.09 2.37
N LEU A 36 -6.60 5.12 1.09
CA LEU A 36 -6.45 6.37 0.31
C LEU A 36 -7.75 7.13 0.11
N LEU A 37 -8.91 6.47 0.20
CA LEU A 37 -10.23 7.10 0.21
C LEU A 37 -10.66 7.58 1.60
N GLY A 38 -9.87 7.33 2.64
CA GLY A 38 -10.13 7.81 4.00
C GLY A 38 -11.19 7.00 4.72
N LYS A 39 -11.44 5.78 4.24
CA LYS A 39 -12.31 4.83 4.90
C LYS A 39 -11.55 4.15 6.02
N ASP A 40 -12.28 3.77 7.06
CA ASP A 40 -11.76 2.86 8.07
C ASP A 40 -11.53 1.48 7.44
N VAL A 41 -10.36 0.90 7.68
CA VAL A 41 -9.95 -0.39 7.10
C VAL A 41 -9.54 -1.35 8.21
N LEU A 42 -10.20 -2.51 8.26
CA LEU A 42 -9.79 -3.63 9.10
C LEU A 42 -9.12 -4.70 8.23
N GLY A 43 -7.81 -4.87 8.39
CA GLY A 43 -7.01 -5.82 7.62
C GLY A 43 -6.69 -7.09 8.40
N ILE A 44 -7.14 -8.25 7.93
CA ILE A 44 -6.84 -9.57 8.52
C ILE A 44 -5.92 -10.33 7.56
N ALA A 45 -4.70 -10.61 8.00
CA ALA A 45 -3.76 -11.47 7.29
C ALA A 45 -2.72 -12.04 8.26
N GLN A 46 -2.01 -13.10 7.86
CA GLN A 46 -0.91 -13.68 8.64
C GLN A 46 0.24 -12.69 8.87
N THR A 47 1.08 -12.92 9.88
CA THR A 47 2.28 -12.10 10.11
C THR A 47 3.26 -12.25 8.93
N GLY A 48 3.96 -11.18 8.56
CA GLY A 48 4.89 -11.18 7.43
C GLY A 48 4.26 -10.95 6.05
N THR A 49 2.94 -10.75 5.94
CA THR A 49 2.26 -10.54 4.65
C THR A 49 2.18 -9.09 4.17
N GLY A 50 2.90 -8.17 4.82
CA GLY A 50 2.93 -6.76 4.41
C GLY A 50 1.80 -5.87 4.93
N LYS A 51 1.13 -6.27 6.02
CA LYS A 51 0.10 -5.45 6.70
C LYS A 51 0.59 -4.05 7.06
N THR A 52 1.81 -3.90 7.59
CA THR A 52 2.37 -2.60 7.97
C THR A 52 2.40 -1.63 6.79
N ALA A 53 2.93 -2.05 5.64
CA ALA A 53 2.97 -1.23 4.43
C ALA A 53 1.56 -0.90 3.89
N SER A 54 0.56 -1.75 4.16
CA SER A 54 -0.83 -1.52 3.76
C SER A 54 -1.44 -0.26 4.39
N PHE A 55 -0.93 0.16 5.56
CA PHE A 55 -1.35 1.39 6.25
C PHE A 55 -0.34 2.53 6.10
N VAL A 56 0.96 2.23 6.06
CA VAL A 56 2.00 3.27 5.99
C VAL A 56 2.09 3.92 4.61
N LEU A 57 2.02 3.16 3.51
CA LEU A 57 2.09 3.72 2.15
C LEU A 57 0.95 4.72 1.85
N PRO A 58 -0.32 4.46 2.21
CA PRO A 58 -1.37 5.45 2.04
C PRO A 58 -1.23 6.65 2.99
N MET A 59 -0.68 6.48 4.21
CA MET A 59 -0.34 7.62 5.08
C MET A 59 0.70 8.52 4.41
N LEU A 60 1.81 7.95 3.92
CA LEU A 60 2.88 8.70 3.24
C LEU A 60 2.41 9.38 1.95
N THR A 61 1.43 8.80 1.26
CA THR A 61 0.84 9.39 0.04
C THR A 61 0.03 10.66 0.33
N ARG A 62 -0.50 10.81 1.55
CA ARG A 62 -1.37 11.92 1.95
C ARG A 62 -0.64 13.07 2.64
N LEU A 63 0.66 12.91 2.91
CA LEU A 63 1.55 13.96 3.41
C LEU A 63 2.09 14.82 2.26
#